data_AF-A0A382ARR6-F1
#
_entry.id   AF-A0A382ARR6-F1
#
_cell.length_a   1.000
_cell.length_b   1.000
_cell.length_c   1.000
_cell.angle_alpha   90.00
_cell.angle_beta   90.00
_cell.angle_gamma   90.00
#
_symmetry.space_group_name_H-M   'P 1'
#
loop_
_entity.id
_entity.type
_entity.pdbx_description
1 polymer ?
#
loop_
_entity_poly.entity_id
_entity_poly.type
_entity_poly.pdbx_seq_one_letter_code
_entity_poly.pdbx_strand_id
1 'polypeptide(L)' 'MYNDNKATCLSVLTEENFFLGNLIHISKIKQKIKLPILCKDFFVDTFQLHLAKSYGSDAILIILAGISNEMANI' A
#
# COMPACT_ATOMS: atom_id res chain seq x y z
N MET A 1 -3.93 6.30 18.25
CA MET A 1 -4.94 7.18 17.62
C MET A 1 -5.81 6.45 16.60
N TYR A 2 -5.34 6.08 15.40
CA TYR A 2 -6.22 5.45 14.39
C TYR A 2 -6.88 4.14 14.86
N ASN A 3 -6.09 3.24 15.47
CA ASN A 3 -6.60 2.00 16.04
C ASN A 3 -7.60 2.26 17.18
N ASP A 4 -7.28 3.22 18.06
CA ASP A 4 -8.12 3.54 19.23
C ASP A 4 -9.43 4.24 18.84
N ASN A 5 -9.41 4.96 17.71
CA ASN A 5 -10.58 5.61 17.10
C ASN A 5 -11.33 4.70 16.11
N LYS A 6 -11.12 3.38 16.17
CA LYS A 6 -11.85 2.36 15.39
C LYS A 6 -11.76 2.56 13.88
N ALA A 7 -10.63 3.02 13.36
CA ALA A 7 -10.37 2.97 11.92
C ALA A 7 -10.43 1.51 11.44
N THR A 8 -11.16 1.25 10.35
CA THR A 8 -11.29 -0.10 9.79
C THR A 8 -10.02 -0.55 9.08
N CYS A 9 -9.27 0.39 8.51
CA CYS A 9 -8.01 0.13 7.81
C CYS A 9 -7.09 1.36 7.90
N LEU A 10 -5.83 1.15 7.53
CA LEU A 10 -4.85 2.21 7.37
C LEU A 10 -4.45 2.32 5.90
N SER A 11 -4.42 3.54 5.39
CA SER A 11 -3.82 3.84 4.09
C SER A 11 -2.44 4.45 4.34
N VAL A 12 -1.38 3.76 3.91
CA VAL A 12 0.00 4.16 4.18
C VAL A 12 0.65 4.59 2.88
N LEU A 13 1.15 5.83 2.83
CA LEU A 13 1.95 6.34 1.71
C LEU A 13 3.32 5.67 1.72
N THR A 14 3.69 5.07 0.60
CA THR A 14 4.97 4.36 0.45
C THR A 14 5.89 4.97 -0.62
N GLU A 15 5.35 5.83 -1.49
CA GLU A 15 6.10 6.51 -2.55
C GLU A 15 7.11 7.50 -1.94
N GLU A 16 8.37 7.41 -2.35
CA GLU A 16 9.48 8.10 -1.67
C GLU A 16 9.72 9.54 -2.16
N ASN A 17 9.50 9.85 -3.43
CA ASN A 17 9.99 11.11 -4.03
C ASN A 17 9.05 12.29 -3.84
N PHE A 18 7.74 12.07 -3.98
CA PHE A 18 6.71 13.10 -3.93
C PHE A 18 5.96 13.07 -2.60
N PHE A 19 5.83 11.90 -1.98
CA PHE A 19 5.11 11.73 -0.72
C PHE A 19 6.00 11.45 0.49
N LEU A 20 7.32 11.28 0.29
CA LEU A 20 8.29 11.00 1.35
C LEU A 20 7.89 9.77 2.20
N GLY A 21 7.21 8.82 1.57
CA GLY A 21 6.77 7.56 2.13
C GLY A 21 7.92 6.55 2.20
N ASN A 22 7.63 5.38 2.75
CA ASN A 22 8.54 4.24 2.71
C ASN A 22 7.79 2.93 2.94
N LEU A 23 8.09 1.89 2.16
CA LEU A 23 7.51 0.55 2.32
C LEU A 23 7.76 -0.06 3.71
N ILE A 24 8.91 0.22 4.36
CA ILE A 24 9.25 -0.30 5.69
C ILE A 24 8.23 0.14 6.75
N HIS A 25 7.52 1.26 6.54
CA HIS A 25 6.50 1.73 7.46
C HIS A 25 5.37 0.71 7.62
N ILE A 26 4.99 0.02 6.54
CA ILE A 26 3.96 -1.03 6.58
C ILE A 26 4.36 -2.12 7.56
N SER A 27 5.57 -2.66 7.42
CA SER A 27 6.06 -3.73 8.31
C SER A 27 6.17 -3.26 9.77
N LYS A 28 6.67 -2.04 10.01
CA LYS A 28 6.75 -1.45 11.36
C LYS A 28 5.37 -1.25 11.98
N ILE A 29 4.36 -0.86 11.20
CA ILE A 29 2.99 -0.69 11.67
C ILE A 29 2.36 -2.06 11.97
N LYS A 30 2.52 -3.05 11.08
CA LYS A 30 2.00 -4.42 11.26
C LYS A 30 2.52 -5.11 12.52
N GLN A 31 3.74 -4.78 12.96
CA GLN A 31 4.28 -5.27 14.23
C GLN A 31 3.51 -4.75 15.46
N LYS A 32 2.79 -3.63 15.34
CA LYS A 32 2.12 -2.94 16.46
C LYS A 32 0.60 -2.95 16.36
N ILE A 33 0.06 -2.96 15.14
CA ILE A 33 -1.37 -2.76 14.86
C ILE A 33 -1.85 -3.84 13.89
N LYS A 34 -2.99 -4.48 14.19
CA LYS A 34 -3.56 -5.58 13.40
C LYS A 34 -4.58 -5.14 12.33
N LEU A 35 -4.75 -3.84 12.12
CA LEU A 35 -5.64 -3.33 11.08
C LEU A 35 -5.13 -3.71 9.68
N PRO A 36 -6.02 -3.98 8.72
CA PRO A 36 -5.67 -4.06 7.31
C PRO A 36 -4.97 -2.79 6.83
N ILE A 37 -3.97 -2.94 5.97
CA ILE A 37 -3.19 -1.85 5.39
C ILE A 37 -3.32 -1.85 3.87
N LEU A 38 -3.77 -0.72 3.35
CA LEU A 38 -3.65 -0.33 1.94
C LEU A 38 -2.27 0.27 1.70
N CYS A 39 -1.50 -0.33 0.80
CA CYS A 39 -0.28 0.25 0.23
C CYS A 39 -0.67 1.35 -0.76
N LYS A 40 -0.51 2.61 -0.36
CA LYS A 40 -0.84 3.77 -1.19
C LYS A 40 0.42 4.22 -1.94
N ASP A 41 0.56 3.70 -3.15
CA ASP A 41 1.63 4.00 -4.10
C ASP A 41 1.07 4.06 -5.53
N PHE A 42 1.92 4.42 -6.50
CA PHE A 42 1.63 4.29 -7.92
C PHE A 42 2.15 2.95 -8.43
N PHE A 43 1.24 1.99 -8.57
CA PHE A 43 1.52 0.68 -9.14
C PHE A 43 1.47 0.77 -10.67
N VAL A 44 2.61 0.54 -11.31
CA VAL A 44 2.81 0.56 -12.77
C VAL A 44 3.48 -0.72 -13.28
N ASP A 45 3.95 -1.59 -12.37
CA ASP A 45 4.57 -2.87 -12.66
C ASP A 45 4.10 -3.96 -11.66
N THR A 46 3.96 -5.20 -12.12
CA THR A 46 3.47 -6.32 -11.30
C THR A 46 4.44 -6.74 -10.21
N PHE A 47 5.74 -6.47 -10.35
CA PHE A 47 6.72 -6.67 -9.30
C PHE A 47 6.35 -5.88 -8.02
N GLN A 48 5.79 -4.68 -8.17
CA GLN A 48 5.39 -3.85 -7.03
C GLN A 48 4.31 -4.54 -6.18
N LEU A 49 3.42 -5.34 -6.79
CA LEU A 49 2.43 -6.13 -6.05
C LEU A 49 3.12 -7.13 -5.11
N HIS A 50 4.08 -7.88 -5.62
CA HIS A 50 4.84 -8.84 -4.81
C HIS A 50 5.66 -8.15 -3.72
N LEU A 51 6.26 -7.00 -4.04
CA LEU A 51 7.00 -6.19 -3.09
C LEU A 51 6.08 -5.67 -1.97
N ALA A 52 4.95 -5.04 -2.29
CA ALA A 52 4.00 -4.57 -1.29
C ALA A 52 3.48 -5.71 -0.41
N LYS A 53 3.27 -6.90 -0.99
CA LYS A 53 2.85 -8.09 -0.25
C LYS A 53 3.93 -8.57 0.72
N SER A 54 5.20 -8.59 0.32
CA SER A 54 6.31 -9.05 1.18
C SER A 54 6.52 -8.16 2.41
N TYR A 55 6.16 -6.87 2.33
CA TYR A 55 6.17 -5.95 3.47
C TYR A 55 4.92 -6.06 4.38
N GLY A 56 3.92 -6.86 3.98
CA GLY A 56 2.74 -7.14 4.79
C GLY A 56 1.49 -6.33 4.42
N SER A 57 1.41 -5.77 3.21
CA SER A 57 0.20 -5.08 2.74
C SER A 57 -0.94 -6.07 2.50
N ASP A 58 -2.18 -5.64 2.80
CA ASP A 58 -3.39 -6.43 2.57
C ASP A 58 -4.12 -6.02 1.28
N ALA A 59 -3.94 -4.77 0.87
CA ALA A 59 -4.46 -4.22 -0.37
C ALA A 59 -3.44 -3.29 -1.04
N ILE A 60 -3.60 -3.08 -2.34
CA ILE A 60 -2.83 -2.11 -3.13
C ILE A 60 -3.77 -1.13 -3.82
N LEU A 61 -3.26 0.06 -4.16
CA LEU A 61 -3.98 1.04 -4.94
C LEU A 61 -3.70 0.84 -6.43
N ILE A 62 -4.76 0.61 -7.22
CA ILE A 62 -4.69 0.65 -8.68
C ILE A 62 -5.35 1.92 -9.18
N ILE A 63 -4.61 2.72 -9.94
CA ILE A 63 -5.10 3.95 -10.57
C ILE A 63 -5.18 3.66 -12.07
N LEU A 64 -6.40 3.56 -12.62
CA LEU A 64 -6.61 3.19 -14.03
C LEU A 64 -5.90 4.15 -15.01
N ALA A 65 -5.80 5.44 -14.68
CA ALA A 65 -5.08 6.42 -15.49
C ALA A 65 -3.54 6.22 -15.49
N GLY A 66 -3.02 5.43 -14.55
CA GLY A 66 -1.58 5.17 -14.38
C GLY A 66 -1.13 3.81 -14.93
N ILE A 67 -2.03 2.98 -15.46
CA ILE A 67 -1.71 1.64 -15.99
C ILE A 67 -2.25 1.45 -17.40
N SER A 68 -1.71 0.48 -18.14
CA SER A 68 -2.24 0.11 -19.44
C SER A 68 -3.54 -0.68 -19.30
N ASN A 69 -4.39 -0.65 -20.35
CA ASN A 69 -5.60 -1.48 -20.40
C ASN A 69 -5.29 -2.98 -20.28
N GLU A 70 -4.13 -3.41 -20.79
CA GLU A 70 -3.69 -4.80 -20.67
C GLU A 70 -3.45 -5.19 -19.20
N MET A 71 -2.73 -4.35 -18.44
CA MET A 71 -2.53 -4.59 -17.00
C MET A 71 -3.83 -4.48 -16.20
N ALA A 72 -4.78 -3.64 -16.63
CA ALA A 72 -6.07 -3.48 -15.94
C ALA A 72 -7.01 -4.69 -16.10
N ASN A 73 -6.80 -5.51 -17.13
CA ASN A 73 -7.64 -6.67 -17.46
C ASN A 73 -7.08 -8.01 -16.93
N ILE A 74 -6.07 -7.96 -16.05
CA ILE A 74 -5.57 -9.12 -15.31
C ILE A 74 -6.59 -9.52 -14.24
#